data_AF-A0A1H3X7E7-F1
#
_entry.id   AF-A0A1H3X7E7-F1
#
_cell.length_a   1.000
_cell.length_b   1.000
_cell.length_c   1.000
_cell.angle_alpha   90.00
_cell.angle_beta   90.00
_cell.angle_gamma   90.00
#
_symmetry.space_group_name_H-M   'P 1'
#
loop_
_entity.id
_entity.type
_entity.pdbx_description
1 polymer ?
#
loop_
_entity_poly.entity_id
_entity_poly.type
_entity_poly.pdbx_seq_one_letter_code
_entity_poly.pdbx_strand_id
1 'polypeptide(L)'
;MKKRWTKALIGSLIAAAMIVTTSCGKSAGQLSDEAAARAKDEGQEYHYIDDNAIALSGEAASNETATAAQKALNLVNEERESNGLTDLTWNTGLEQAAAVRAKECTQSFSHTRPDGSDWWTINSDLMYGENLAYNYEDPQALVDAWMASPAHRANILNGEYVTIGMAACPDKSGDWYWAQEFGY
;
A
#
# COMPACT_ATOMS: atom_id res chain seq x y z
N MET A 1 5.32 30.03 49.47
CA MET A 1 5.00 31.00 48.40
C MET A 1 5.86 30.71 47.17
N LYS A 2 5.23 30.56 45.99
CA LYS A 2 5.76 30.70 44.60
C LYS A 2 6.84 29.69 44.15
N LYS A 3 6.54 28.65 43.36
CA LYS A 3 6.30 28.55 41.89
C LYS A 3 7.57 28.58 40.98
N ARG A 4 7.68 27.52 40.16
CA ARG A 4 8.13 27.42 38.74
C ARG A 4 9.59 27.00 38.42
N TRP A 5 9.72 25.71 38.05
CA TRP A 5 10.20 25.13 36.78
C TRP A 5 11.15 25.93 35.87
N THR A 6 12.23 25.27 35.42
CA THR A 6 12.68 25.26 34.01
C THR A 6 13.39 23.96 33.64
N LYS A 7 13.05 23.47 32.44
CA LYS A 7 13.53 22.28 31.72
C LYS A 7 14.87 22.58 31.01
N ALA A 8 15.63 21.53 30.66
CA ALA A 8 16.06 21.22 29.28
C ALA A 8 17.24 20.23 29.28
N LEU A 9 16.96 18.96 28.98
CA LEU A 9 17.97 18.02 28.46
C LEU A 9 18.00 18.22 26.95
N ILE A 10 19.14 18.70 26.45
CA ILE A 10 19.42 18.87 25.03
C ILE A 10 19.74 17.48 24.48
N GLY A 11 18.78 16.86 23.78
CA GLY A 11 19.00 15.65 23.01
C GLY A 11 19.67 15.99 21.68
N SER A 12 20.81 15.35 21.41
CA SER A 12 21.59 15.50 20.19
C SER A 12 20.77 15.21 18.93
N LEU A 13 20.70 16.20 18.03
CA LEU A 13 20.39 16.03 16.62
C LEU A 13 21.58 15.31 15.96
N ILE A 14 21.39 14.05 15.56
CA ILE A 14 22.20 13.44 14.49
C ILE A 14 21.31 13.45 13.25
N ALA A 15 21.40 14.52 12.47
CA ALA A 15 20.92 14.52 11.10
C ALA A 15 21.94 13.75 10.25
N ALA A 16 21.67 12.48 9.97
CA ALA A 16 22.40 11.74 8.96
C ALA A 16 21.90 12.21 7.59
N ALA A 17 22.57 13.22 7.03
CA ALA A 17 22.41 13.58 5.63
C ALA A 17 23.03 12.47 4.77
N MET A 18 22.19 11.57 4.24
CA MET A 18 22.62 10.66 3.18
C MET A 18 22.84 11.46 1.91
N ILE A 19 24.10 11.45 1.45
CA ILE A 19 24.53 11.99 0.18
C ILE A 19 23.92 11.10 -0.92
N VAL A 20 22.91 11.62 -1.62
CA VAL A 20 22.39 10.99 -2.84
C VAL A 20 23.38 11.31 -3.96
N THR A 21 24.18 10.33 -4.35
CA THR A 21 24.93 10.40 -5.60
C THR A 21 23.95 10.25 -6.75
N THR A 22 23.78 11.33 -7.53
CA THR A 22 23.02 11.34 -8.78
C THR A 22 23.64 10.37 -9.78
N SER A 23 23.07 9.17 -9.82
CA SER A 23 23.12 8.30 -11.00
C SER A 23 22.08 8.82 -11.99
N CYS A 24 22.51 9.10 -13.21
CA CYS A 24 21.61 9.37 -14.32
C CYS A 24 20.87 8.06 -14.64
N GLY A 25 19.63 7.89 -14.17
CA GLY A 25 18.87 6.65 -14.27
C GLY A 25 17.39 6.92 -14.03
N LYS A 26 16.52 6.03 -14.55
CA LYS A 26 15.10 5.98 -14.18
C LYS A 26 14.98 6.24 -12.68
N SER A 27 14.04 7.09 -12.27
CA SER A 27 13.89 7.45 -10.85
C SER A 27 13.74 6.16 -10.02
N ALA A 28 14.28 6.13 -8.79
CA ALA A 28 14.11 4.98 -7.92
C ALA A 28 12.62 4.84 -7.56
N GLY A 29 12.09 3.62 -7.48
CA GLY A 29 10.72 3.39 -7.01
C GLY A 29 10.50 4.01 -5.62
N GLN A 30 9.27 4.41 -5.35
CA GLN A 30 8.90 5.12 -4.12
C GLN A 30 7.76 4.37 -3.41
N LEU A 31 7.85 4.30 -2.08
CA LEU A 31 6.76 3.83 -1.22
C LEU A 31 6.05 5.05 -0.63
N SER A 32 4.83 4.88 -0.14
CA SER A 32 4.27 5.86 0.81
C SER A 32 5.14 5.85 2.08
N ASP A 33 5.24 6.98 2.77
CA ASP A 33 6.00 7.02 4.04
C ASP A 33 5.30 6.20 5.15
N GLU A 34 4.05 5.79 4.92
CA GLU A 34 3.18 5.05 5.82
C GLU A 34 2.49 3.89 5.08
N ALA A 35 2.01 2.90 5.83
CA ALA A 35 1.05 1.89 5.38
C ALA A 35 -0.23 2.06 6.20
N ALA A 36 -1.39 1.68 5.67
CA ALA A 36 -2.65 1.82 6.40
C ALA A 36 -3.19 0.47 6.89
N ALA A 37 -3.82 0.47 8.07
CA ALA A 37 -4.52 -0.67 8.63
C ALA A 37 -5.74 -0.20 9.43
N ARG A 38 -6.81 -0.99 9.46
CA ARG A 38 -8.07 -0.70 10.15
C ARG A 38 -8.42 -1.82 11.14
N ALA A 39 -8.92 -1.46 12.32
CA ALA A 39 -9.42 -2.44 13.27
C ALA A 39 -10.71 -3.13 12.76
N LYS A 40 -11.01 -4.34 13.25
CA LYS A 40 -12.19 -5.12 12.86
C LYS A 40 -13.53 -4.43 13.20
N ASP A 41 -13.53 -3.59 14.23
CA ASP A 41 -14.71 -2.93 14.81
C ASP A 41 -14.83 -1.44 14.46
N GLU A 42 -13.91 -0.90 13.66
CA GLU A 42 -13.87 0.51 13.27
C GLU A 42 -14.68 0.78 12.00
N GLY A 43 -15.55 1.80 12.02
CA GLY A 43 -16.23 2.31 10.83
C GLY A 43 -17.25 1.35 10.22
N GLN A 44 -18.35 1.06 10.92
CA GLN A 44 -19.46 0.20 10.45
C GLN A 44 -20.44 0.92 9.49
N GLU A 45 -20.07 2.08 8.93
CA GLU A 45 -20.92 2.77 7.94
C GLU A 45 -20.61 2.20 6.55
N TYR A 46 -21.56 1.42 6.04
CA TYR A 46 -21.45 0.68 4.79
C TYR A 46 -21.46 1.63 3.59
N HIS A 47 -20.31 1.76 2.94
CA HIS A 47 -20.21 2.36 1.62
C HIS A 47 -19.90 1.24 0.62
N TYR A 48 -20.91 0.84 -0.12
CA TYR A 48 -20.76 -0.14 -1.17
C TYR A 48 -20.16 0.52 -2.41
N ILE A 49 -19.25 -0.23 -3.03
CA ILE A 49 -18.63 -0.05 -4.35
C ILE A 49 -19.32 1.07 -5.14
N ASP A 50 -18.64 2.22 -5.23
CA ASP A 50 -18.99 3.30 -6.16
C ASP A 50 -19.15 2.71 -7.57
N ASP A 51 -20.20 3.07 -8.32
CA ASP A 51 -20.37 2.64 -9.71
C ASP A 51 -19.11 2.97 -10.56
N ASN A 52 -18.36 4.00 -10.18
CA ASN A 52 -17.06 4.32 -10.78
C ASN A 52 -16.01 3.24 -10.52
N ALA A 53 -16.01 2.58 -9.36
CA ALA A 53 -15.05 1.54 -8.99
C ALA A 53 -15.15 0.31 -9.91
N ILE A 54 -16.37 -0.07 -10.31
CA ILE A 54 -16.61 -1.16 -11.27
C ILE A 54 -16.08 -0.76 -12.66
N ALA A 55 -16.38 0.46 -13.12
CA ALA A 55 -15.90 0.96 -14.41
C ALA A 55 -14.35 1.07 -14.46
N LEU A 56 -13.74 1.50 -13.37
CA LEU A 56 -12.28 1.63 -13.21
C LEU A 56 -11.56 0.29 -13.26
N SER A 57 -12.14 -0.77 -12.66
CA SER A 57 -11.54 -2.12 -12.69
C SER A 57 -11.44 -2.70 -14.11
N GLY A 58 -12.35 -2.33 -15.01
CA GLY A 58 -12.34 -2.78 -16.40
C GLY A 58 -11.33 -2.08 -17.32
N GLU A 59 -10.89 -0.87 -16.96
CA GLU A 59 -9.95 -0.08 -17.78
C GLU A 59 -8.50 -0.12 -17.27
N ALA A 60 -8.28 -0.43 -15.98
CA ALA A 60 -6.99 -0.22 -15.33
C ALA A 60 -5.94 -1.32 -15.57
N ALA A 61 -6.35 -2.57 -15.86
CA ALA A 61 -5.42 -3.69 -15.93
C ALA A 61 -5.04 -4.07 -17.38
N SER A 62 -3.77 -3.90 -17.71
CA SER A 62 -3.17 -4.57 -18.87
C SER A 62 -2.83 -6.03 -18.50
N ASN A 63 -2.68 -6.92 -19.50
CA ASN A 63 -2.18 -8.28 -19.25
C ASN A 63 -0.83 -8.31 -18.52
N GLU A 64 -0.01 -7.28 -18.73
CA GLU A 64 1.31 -7.13 -18.11
C GLU A 64 1.20 -6.83 -16.61
N THR A 65 0.41 -5.82 -16.24
CA THR A 65 0.17 -5.41 -14.85
C THR A 65 -0.55 -6.50 -14.05
N ALA A 66 -1.51 -7.20 -14.66
CA ALA A 66 -2.16 -8.36 -14.05
C ALA A 66 -1.17 -9.52 -13.78
N THR A 67 -0.28 -9.81 -14.75
CA THR A 67 0.77 -10.81 -14.56
C THR A 67 1.74 -10.42 -13.45
N ALA A 68 2.10 -9.14 -13.38
CA ALA A 68 3.00 -8.61 -12.37
C ALA A 68 2.37 -8.69 -10.96
N ALA A 69 1.08 -8.38 -10.82
CA ALA A 69 0.36 -8.50 -9.56
C ALA A 69 0.29 -9.97 -9.07
N GLN A 70 0.03 -10.92 -9.96
CA GLN A 70 0.05 -12.34 -9.59
C GLN A 70 1.45 -12.81 -9.13
N LYS A 71 2.52 -12.31 -9.77
CA LYS A 71 3.90 -12.59 -9.32
C LYS A 71 4.19 -11.98 -7.96
N ALA A 72 3.77 -10.73 -7.72
CA ALA A 72 3.93 -10.08 -6.43
C ALA A 72 3.19 -10.83 -5.30
N LEU A 73 2.00 -11.40 -5.56
CA LEU A 73 1.31 -12.26 -4.60
C LEU A 73 2.18 -13.46 -4.20
N ASN A 74 2.76 -14.15 -5.18
CA ASN A 74 3.58 -15.33 -4.89
C ASN A 74 4.77 -14.97 -3.99
N LEU A 75 5.46 -13.86 -4.31
CA LEU A 75 6.57 -13.35 -3.51
C LEU A 75 6.14 -12.94 -2.09
N VAL A 76 4.98 -12.30 -1.95
CA VAL A 76 4.39 -11.98 -0.64
C VAL A 76 4.10 -13.26 0.16
N ASN A 77 3.61 -14.32 -0.47
CA ASN A 77 3.38 -15.60 0.18
C ASN A 77 4.70 -16.32 0.53
N GLU A 78 5.75 -16.20 -0.27
CA GLU A 78 7.09 -16.69 0.08
C GLU A 78 7.64 -15.99 1.35
N GLU A 79 7.43 -14.67 1.47
CA GLU A 79 7.77 -13.91 2.68
C GLU A 79 6.92 -14.34 3.89
N ARG A 80 5.64 -14.64 3.69
CA ARG A 80 4.77 -15.15 4.76
C ARG A 80 5.17 -16.55 5.22
N GLU A 81 5.41 -17.47 4.29
CA GLU A 81 5.83 -18.85 4.57
C GLU A 81 7.17 -18.86 5.34
N SER A 82 8.14 -18.06 4.91
CA SER A 82 9.44 -17.94 5.57
C SER A 82 9.35 -17.36 6.99
N ASN A 83 8.26 -16.66 7.32
CA ASN A 83 7.94 -16.17 8.65
C ASN A 83 6.92 -17.08 9.40
N GLY A 84 6.60 -18.26 8.87
CA GLY A 84 5.72 -19.25 9.50
C GLY A 84 4.24 -18.91 9.46
N LEU A 85 3.81 -18.07 8.52
CA LEU A 85 2.42 -17.66 8.32
C LEU A 85 1.79 -18.43 7.15
N THR A 86 0.46 -18.52 7.14
CA THR A 86 -0.30 -19.08 6.03
C THR A 86 -0.37 -18.10 4.86
N ASP A 87 -0.34 -18.64 3.64
CA ASP A 87 -0.57 -17.92 2.39
C ASP A 87 -1.87 -17.10 2.41
N LEU A 88 -1.78 -15.90 1.84
CA LEU A 88 -2.96 -15.11 1.51
C LEU A 88 -3.60 -15.65 0.25
N THR A 89 -4.93 -15.67 0.22
CA THR A 89 -5.72 -16.07 -0.94
C THR A 89 -6.19 -14.85 -1.71
N TRP A 90 -6.03 -14.88 -3.04
CA TRP A 90 -6.51 -13.81 -3.91
C TRP A 90 -8.03 -13.62 -3.78
N ASN A 91 -8.46 -12.38 -3.60
CA ASN A 91 -9.86 -11.99 -3.50
C ASN A 91 -10.19 -10.95 -4.58
N THR A 92 -11.13 -11.29 -5.47
CA THR A 92 -11.50 -10.41 -6.60
C THR A 92 -12.12 -9.08 -6.16
N GLY A 93 -12.81 -9.03 -5.02
CA GLY A 93 -13.33 -7.77 -4.47
C GLY A 93 -12.21 -6.84 -3.98
N LEU A 94 -11.19 -7.41 -3.34
CA LEU A 94 -9.98 -6.67 -2.96
C LEU A 94 -9.15 -6.26 -4.19
N GLU A 95 -9.09 -7.07 -5.23
CA GLU A 95 -8.44 -6.71 -6.50
C GLU A 95 -9.12 -5.51 -7.16
N GLN A 96 -10.46 -5.49 -7.19
CA GLN A 96 -11.22 -4.35 -7.70
C GLN A 96 -10.95 -3.08 -6.88
N ALA A 97 -10.92 -3.21 -5.54
CA ALA A 97 -10.57 -2.10 -4.68
C ALA A 97 -9.15 -1.61 -4.93
N ALA A 98 -8.18 -2.52 -5.03
CA ALA A 98 -6.79 -2.21 -5.34
C ALA A 98 -6.65 -1.47 -6.69
N ALA A 99 -7.39 -1.88 -7.72
CA ALA A 99 -7.36 -1.22 -9.03
C ALA A 99 -7.83 0.24 -8.96
N VAL A 100 -8.88 0.51 -8.18
CA VAL A 100 -9.36 1.87 -7.92
C VAL A 100 -8.32 2.68 -7.16
N ARG A 101 -7.77 2.12 -6.08
CA ARG A 101 -6.74 2.78 -5.26
C ARG A 101 -5.49 3.10 -6.07
N ALA A 102 -5.00 2.14 -6.85
CA ALA A 102 -3.88 2.34 -7.78
C ALA A 102 -4.15 3.49 -8.76
N LYS A 103 -5.38 3.59 -9.30
CA LYS A 103 -5.76 4.69 -10.19
C LYS A 103 -5.86 6.03 -9.45
N GLU A 104 -6.49 6.06 -8.29
CA GLU A 104 -6.58 7.26 -7.44
C GLU A 104 -5.19 7.78 -7.06
N CYS A 105 -4.24 6.88 -6.80
CA CYS A 105 -2.84 7.19 -6.52
C CYS A 105 -2.13 7.91 -7.67
N THR A 106 -2.56 7.72 -8.92
CA THR A 106 -2.06 8.50 -10.08
C THR A 106 -2.42 10.00 -9.99
N GLN A 107 -3.44 10.35 -9.20
CA GLN A 107 -3.89 11.72 -8.98
C GLN A 107 -3.34 12.27 -7.66
N SER A 108 -3.34 11.45 -6.61
CA SER A 108 -2.80 11.77 -5.30
C SER A 108 -2.31 10.50 -4.61
N PHE A 109 -0.98 10.36 -4.50
CA PHE A 109 -0.36 9.23 -3.82
C PHE A 109 -0.49 9.37 -2.30
N SER A 110 -1.60 8.86 -1.76
CA SER A 110 -2.01 9.00 -0.35
C SER A 110 -3.00 7.89 0.03
N HIS A 111 -3.03 7.51 1.31
CA HIS A 111 -4.08 6.66 1.91
C HIS A 111 -5.43 7.39 2.09
N THR A 112 -5.46 8.70 1.86
CA THR A 112 -6.71 9.46 1.71
C THR A 112 -7.08 9.47 0.24
N ARG A 113 -8.33 9.11 -0.07
CA ARG A 113 -8.85 9.13 -1.43
C ARG A 113 -8.94 10.56 -1.98
N PRO A 114 -8.94 10.77 -3.30
CA PRO A 114 -8.98 12.12 -3.90
C PRO A 114 -10.23 12.92 -3.52
N ASP A 115 -11.33 12.26 -3.16
CA ASP A 115 -12.56 12.88 -2.66
C ASP A 115 -12.50 13.26 -1.16
N GLY A 116 -11.41 12.93 -0.47
CA GLY A 116 -11.17 13.19 0.94
C GLY A 116 -11.65 12.07 1.88
N SER A 117 -12.24 11.00 1.36
CA SER A 117 -12.67 9.84 2.15
C SER A 117 -11.49 8.90 2.48
N ASP A 118 -11.68 8.00 3.45
CA ASP A 118 -10.68 7.00 3.79
C ASP A 118 -10.57 5.92 2.70
N TRP A 119 -9.36 5.39 2.48
CA TRP A 119 -9.07 4.34 1.48
C TRP A 119 -10.04 3.15 1.51
N TRP A 120 -10.42 2.68 2.71
CA TRP A 120 -11.28 1.50 2.89
C TRP A 120 -12.75 1.74 2.52
N THR A 121 -13.15 2.98 2.24
CA THR A 121 -14.54 3.33 1.87
C THR A 121 -14.95 2.81 0.48
N ILE A 122 -14.00 2.29 -0.31
CA ILE A 122 -14.32 1.63 -1.59
C ILE A 122 -15.11 0.34 -1.36
N ASN A 123 -14.65 -0.47 -0.39
CA ASN A 123 -15.35 -1.65 0.06
C ASN A 123 -15.02 -1.94 1.52
N SER A 124 -15.81 -1.32 2.40
CA SER A 124 -15.62 -1.41 3.84
C SER A 124 -15.71 -2.83 4.39
N ASP A 125 -16.35 -3.76 3.68
CA ASP A 125 -16.50 -5.14 4.15
C ASP A 125 -15.23 -5.98 3.96
N LEU A 126 -14.37 -5.59 3.01
CA LEU A 126 -13.20 -6.37 2.61
C LEU A 126 -11.87 -5.74 3.02
N MET A 127 -11.79 -4.42 3.07
CA MET A 127 -10.52 -3.68 3.19
C MET A 127 -10.12 -3.41 4.64
N TYR A 128 -9.01 -4.01 5.09
CA TYR A 128 -8.48 -3.87 6.45
C TYR A 128 -6.98 -3.54 6.54
N GLY A 129 -6.23 -3.66 5.45
CA GLY A 129 -4.92 -3.01 5.31
C GLY A 129 -4.63 -2.59 3.88
N GLU A 130 -3.81 -1.55 3.70
CA GLU A 130 -3.38 -1.02 2.41
C GLU A 130 -1.86 -0.76 2.43
N ASN A 131 -1.18 -1.24 1.41
CA ASN A 131 0.19 -0.87 1.07
C ASN A 131 0.20 -0.18 -0.31
N LEU A 132 0.88 0.97 -0.41
CA LEU A 132 1.01 1.72 -1.66
C LEU A 132 2.48 1.80 -2.10
N ALA A 133 2.70 1.80 -3.40
CA ALA A 133 4.01 2.07 -4.00
C ALA A 133 3.82 2.68 -5.39
N TYR A 134 4.85 3.31 -5.95
CA TYR A 134 4.86 3.64 -7.37
C TYR A 134 6.26 3.55 -7.98
N ASN A 135 6.29 3.49 -9.30
CA ASN A 135 7.49 3.38 -10.12
C ASN A 135 8.29 2.08 -9.84
N TYR A 136 7.56 0.97 -9.73
CA TYR A 136 8.09 -0.39 -9.72
C TYR A 136 7.48 -1.20 -10.86
N GLU A 137 8.26 -1.55 -11.88
CA GLU A 137 7.83 -2.49 -12.94
C GLU A 137 8.19 -3.95 -12.57
N ASP A 138 9.17 -4.14 -11.68
CA ASP A 138 9.63 -5.44 -11.21
C ASP A 138 8.95 -5.83 -9.87
N PRO A 139 8.14 -6.91 -9.85
CA PRO A 139 7.51 -7.41 -8.63
C PRO A 139 8.49 -7.76 -7.51
N GLN A 140 9.70 -8.24 -7.82
CA GLN A 140 10.68 -8.56 -6.77
C GLN A 140 11.13 -7.28 -6.07
N ALA A 141 11.53 -6.27 -6.84
CA ALA A 141 11.95 -4.98 -6.29
C ALA A 141 10.83 -4.30 -5.48
N LEU A 142 9.56 -4.46 -5.89
CA LEU A 142 8.39 -3.96 -5.17
C LEU A 142 8.25 -4.63 -3.80
N VAL A 143 8.24 -5.97 -3.76
CA VAL A 143 8.05 -6.73 -2.52
C VAL A 143 9.23 -6.53 -1.58
N ASP A 144 10.46 -6.53 -2.10
CA ASP A 144 11.67 -6.21 -1.33
C ASP A 144 11.56 -4.83 -0.65
N ALA A 145 11.05 -3.83 -1.38
CA ALA A 145 10.86 -2.49 -0.85
C ALA A 145 9.80 -2.47 0.27
N TRP A 146 8.64 -3.09 0.07
CA TRP A 146 7.64 -3.22 1.13
C TRP A 146 8.17 -3.95 2.36
N MET A 147 8.94 -5.04 2.17
CA MET A 147 9.52 -5.79 3.29
C MET A 147 10.63 -5.02 4.01
N ALA A 148 11.35 -4.14 3.33
CA ALA A 148 12.33 -3.23 3.95
C ALA A 148 11.67 -2.13 4.79
N SER A 149 10.40 -1.81 4.54
CA SER A 149 9.65 -0.80 5.28
C SER A 149 8.88 -1.43 6.46
N PRO A 150 9.15 -1.02 7.72
CA PRO A 150 8.47 -1.57 8.89
C PRO A 150 6.93 -1.52 8.84
N ALA A 151 6.34 -0.42 8.33
CA ALA A 151 4.89 -0.26 8.23
C ALA A 151 4.27 -1.25 7.22
N HIS A 152 4.73 -1.24 5.97
CA HIS A 152 4.27 -2.16 4.93
C HIS A 152 4.51 -3.64 5.28
N ARG A 153 5.69 -3.96 5.85
CA ARG A 153 6.02 -5.30 6.35
C ARG A 153 5.02 -5.77 7.42
N ALA A 154 4.57 -4.87 8.30
CA ALA A 154 3.61 -5.22 9.34
C ALA A 154 2.26 -5.68 8.75
N ASN A 155 1.81 -5.06 7.66
CA ASN A 155 0.61 -5.51 6.93
C ASN A 155 0.83 -6.90 6.28
N ILE A 156 1.92 -7.07 5.54
CA ILE A 156 2.25 -8.33 4.85
C ILE A 156 2.33 -9.51 5.83
N LEU A 157 2.90 -9.28 7.01
CA LEU A 157 3.11 -10.31 8.04
C LEU A 157 2.06 -10.30 9.14
N ASN A 158 0.94 -9.60 8.95
CA ASN A 158 -0.19 -9.76 9.85
C ASN A 158 -0.79 -11.15 9.65
N GLY A 159 -0.63 -12.01 10.66
CA GLY A 159 -1.09 -13.40 10.64
C GLY A 159 -2.62 -13.56 10.73
N GLU A 160 -3.35 -12.48 11.00
CA GLU A 160 -4.82 -12.52 10.99
C GLU A 160 -5.40 -12.32 9.58
N TYR A 161 -4.68 -11.66 8.66
CA TYR A 161 -5.15 -11.53 7.27
C TYR A 161 -5.06 -12.88 6.55
N VAL A 162 -6.10 -13.18 5.79
CA VAL A 162 -6.21 -14.41 4.98
C VAL A 162 -6.52 -14.13 3.50
N THR A 163 -6.96 -12.91 3.18
CA THR A 163 -7.25 -12.49 1.80
C THR A 163 -6.42 -11.28 1.38
N ILE A 164 -6.18 -11.20 0.07
CA ILE A 164 -5.39 -10.14 -0.56
C ILE A 164 -5.95 -9.80 -1.94
N GLY A 165 -5.86 -8.54 -2.33
CA GLY A 165 -5.99 -8.10 -3.71
C GLY A 165 -4.90 -7.10 -4.03
N MET A 166 -4.45 -7.05 -5.29
CA MET A 166 -3.39 -6.14 -5.69
C MET A 166 -3.56 -5.74 -7.14
N ALA A 167 -3.22 -4.50 -7.45
CA ALA A 167 -3.26 -3.99 -8.81
C ALA A 167 -2.15 -2.97 -9.04
N ALA A 168 -1.73 -2.86 -10.30
CA ALA A 168 -0.85 -1.81 -10.79
C ALA A 168 -1.58 -1.00 -11.87
N CYS A 169 -1.53 0.33 -11.76
CA CYS A 169 -2.09 1.25 -12.75
C CYS A 169 -0.98 2.17 -13.29
N PRO A 170 -0.61 2.05 -14.58
CA PRO A 170 0.31 2.99 -15.21
C PRO A 170 -0.31 4.37 -15.35
N ASP A 171 0.45 5.43 -15.03
CA ASP A 171 0.05 6.80 -15.33
C ASP A 171 0.33 7.18 -16.80
N LYS A 172 0.13 8.46 -17.15
CA LYS A 172 0.39 8.96 -18.51
C LYS A 172 1.88 8.96 -18.89
N SER A 173 2.77 8.95 -17.90
CA SER A 173 4.23 8.91 -18.07
C SER A 173 4.73 7.47 -18.22
N GLY A 174 3.90 6.49 -17.87
CA GLY A 174 4.22 5.07 -17.86
C GLY A 174 4.70 4.58 -16.49
N ASP A 175 4.66 5.41 -15.45
CA ASP A 175 5.04 5.02 -14.10
C ASP A 175 3.90 4.22 -13.46
N TRP A 176 4.21 3.05 -12.90
CA TRP A 176 3.20 2.16 -12.34
C TRP A 176 2.90 2.50 -10.89
N TYR A 177 1.64 2.73 -10.57
CA TYR A 177 1.14 2.93 -9.21
C TYR A 177 0.53 1.63 -8.71
N TRP A 178 0.97 1.17 -7.55
CA TRP A 178 0.56 -0.08 -6.93
C TRP A 178 -0.31 0.18 -5.71
N ALA A 179 -1.33 -0.66 -5.56
CA ALA A 179 -2.07 -0.81 -4.32
C ALA A 179 -2.18 -2.30 -3.99
N GLN A 180 -1.97 -2.64 -2.72
CA GLN A 180 -2.11 -3.98 -2.16
C GLN A 180 -3.04 -3.88 -0.96
N GLU A 181 -4.16 -4.57 -1.04
CA GLU A 181 -5.23 -4.55 -0.05
C GLU A 181 -5.32 -5.89 0.67
N PHE A 182 -5.60 -5.86 1.97
CA PHE A 182 -5.67 -7.04 2.83
C PHE A 182 -7.03 -7.17 3.52
N GLY A 183 -7.47 -8.42 3.72
CA GLY A 183 -8.70 -8.76 4.42
C GLY A 183 -8.57 -9.99 5.34
N TYR A 184 -9.49 -10.09 6.30
CA TYR A 184 -9.62 -11.21 7.25
C TYR A 184 -10.35 -12.42 6.67
#